data_AF-A0A1H6W6G9-F1
#
_entry.id   AF-A0A1H6W6G9-F1
#
_cell.length_a   1.000
_cell.length_b   1.000
_cell.length_c   1.000
_cell.angle_alpha   90.00
_cell.angle_beta   90.00
_cell.angle_gamma   90.00
#
_symmetry.space_group_name_H-M   'P 1'
#
loop_
_entity.id
_entity.type
_entity.pdbx_description
1 polymer ?
#
loop_
_entity_poly.entity_id
_entity_poly.type
_entity_poly.pdbx_seq_one_letter_code
_entity_poly.pdbx_strand_id
1 'polypeptide(L)' 'MDKDAESLGADFEWWQKLTDDYEAALGDLARGEPGARERVVLLANALRRMDREPVHMGRLG' A
#
# COMPACT_ATOMS: atom_id res chain seq x y z
N MET A 1 -11.95 17.34 18.38
CA MET A 1 -11.14 17.60 17.17
C MET A 1 -9.92 16.68 17.26
N ASP A 2 -9.42 16.17 16.14
CA ASP A 2 -8.15 15.40 15.93
C ASP A 2 -8.24 13.94 15.46
N LYS A 3 -9.38 13.25 15.57
CA LYS A 3 -9.46 11.83 15.15
C LYS A 3 -9.30 11.64 13.63
N ASP A 4 -9.76 12.61 12.84
CA ASP A 4 -9.64 12.57 11.37
C ASP A 4 -8.22 12.88 10.89
N ALA A 5 -7.46 13.71 11.61
CA ALA A 5 -6.08 14.06 11.24
C ALA A 5 -5.11 12.90 11.52
N GLU A 6 -5.28 12.21 12.65
CA GLU A 6 -4.50 11.02 12.98
C GLU A 6 -4.81 9.85 12.03
N SER A 7 -6.09 9.68 11.64
CA SER A 7 -6.49 8.64 10.68
C SER A 7 -5.87 8.87 9.29
N LEU A 8 -5.89 10.12 8.80
CA LEU A 8 -5.28 10.46 7.52
C LEU A 8 -3.76 10.26 7.52
N GLY A 9 -3.09 10.51 8.65
CA GLY A 9 -1.67 10.23 8.82
C GLY A 9 -1.34 8.73 8.76
N ALA A 10 -2.13 7.91 9.46
CA ALA A 10 -1.95 6.46 9.48
C ALA A 10 -2.19 5.82 8.11
N ASP A 11 -3.20 6.28 7.36
CA ASP A 11 -3.48 5.82 6.00
C ASP A 11 -2.34 6.18 5.03
N PHE A 12 -1.74 7.36 5.19
CA PHE A 12 -0.60 7.80 4.39
C PHE A 12 0.68 7.02 4.71
N GLU A 13 1.01 6.82 5.98
CA GLU A 13 2.18 6.03 6.40
C GLU A 13 2.05 4.57 5.91
N TRP A 14 0.85 4.01 5.96
CA TRP A 14 0.60 2.66 5.48
C TRP A 14 0.73 2.56 3.96
N TRP A 15 0.18 3.52 3.22
CA TRP A 15 0.35 3.61 1.76
C TRP A 15 1.82 3.72 1.38
N GLN A 16 2.56 4.63 2.04
CA GLN A 16 3.98 4.86 1.79
C GLN A 16 4.81 3.58 2.00
N LYS A 17 4.60 2.91 3.13
CA LYS A 17 5.29 1.65 3.41
C LYS A 17 5.00 0.59 2.35
N LEU A 18 3.75 0.47 1.90
CA LEU A 18 3.41 -0.52 0.89
C LEU A 18 4.04 -0.21 -0.47
N THR A 19 4.14 1.07 -0.85
CA THR A 19 4.86 1.48 -2.06
C THR A 19 6.36 1.18 -1.96
N ASP A 20 6.99 1.46 -0.81
CA ASP A 20 8.41 1.16 -0.58
C ASP A 20 8.68 -0.35 -0.68
N ASP A 21 7.83 -1.17 -0.05
CA ASP A 21 7.91 -2.64 -0.12
C ASP A 21 7.74 -3.15 -1.56
N TYR A 22 6.84 -2.52 -2.34
CA TYR A 22 6.63 -2.86 -3.74
C TYR A 22 7.86 -2.53 -4.61
N GLU A 23 8.48 -1.37 -4.41
CA GLU A 23 9.71 -1.00 -5.13
C GLU A 23 10.87 -1.94 -4.79
N ALA A 24 11.02 -2.32 -3.52
CA ALA A 24 12.03 -3.30 -3.10
C ALA A 24 11.79 -4.67 -3.78
N ALA A 25 10.54 -5.13 -3.85
CA ALA A 25 10.18 -6.38 -4.50
C ALA A 25 10.44 -6.35 -6.02
N LEU A 26 10.26 -5.20 -6.68
CA LEU A 26 10.66 -5.01 -8.08
C LEU A 26 12.17 -5.11 -8.27
N GLY A 27 12.95 -4.55 -7.34
CA GLY A 27 14.40 -4.69 -7.32
C GLY A 27 14.85 -6.15 -7.19
N ASP A 28 14.22 -6.91 -6.29
CA ASP A 28 14.46 -8.35 -6.13
C ASP A 28 14.07 -9.14 -7.38
N LEU A 29 12.94 -8.78 -8.02
CA LEU A 29 12.49 -9.40 -9.26
C LEU A 29 13.50 -9.17 -10.40
N ALA A 30 14.03 -7.94 -10.51
CA ALA A 30 15.05 -7.61 -11.51
C ALA A 30 16.37 -8.38 -11.32
N ARG A 31 16.70 -8.74 -10.06
CA ARG A 31 17.86 -9.58 -9.73
C ARG A 31 17.60 -11.08 -9.91
N GLY A 32 16.34 -11.48 -10.15
CA GLY A 32 15.96 -12.89 -10.30
C GLY A 32 15.83 -13.63 -8.96
N GLU A 33 15.59 -12.90 -7.86
CA GLU A 33 15.45 -13.52 -6.54
C GLU A 33 14.25 -14.48 -6.50
N PRO A 34 14.40 -15.66 -5.89
CA PRO A 34 13.30 -16.62 -5.77
C PRO A 34 12.15 -16.00 -4.97
N GLY A 35 10.92 -16.24 -5.44
CA GLY A 35 9.70 -15.71 -4.83
C GLY A 35 9.47 -14.21 -5.01
N ALA A 36 10.36 -13.46 -5.68
CA ALA A 36 10.16 -12.02 -5.91
C ALA A 36 8.93 -11.74 -6.78
N ARG A 37 8.66 -12.59 -7.78
CA ARG A 37 7.47 -12.49 -8.62
C ARG A 37 6.17 -12.58 -7.81
N GLU A 38 6.09 -13.54 -6.89
CA GLU A 38 4.91 -13.71 -6.03
C GLU A 38 4.74 -12.51 -5.10
N ARG A 39 5.84 -12.01 -4.52
CA ARG A 39 5.84 -10.80 -3.68
C ARG A 39 5.35 -9.57 -4.45
N VAL A 40 5.84 -9.31 -5.66
CA VAL A 40 5.38 -8.22 -6.53
C VAL A 40 3.88 -8.33 -6.82
N VAL A 41 3.38 -9.53 -7.13
CA VAL A 41 1.95 -9.75 -7.42
C VAL A 41 1.09 -9.49 -6.18
N LEU A 42 1.51 -9.94 -4.99
CA LEU A 42 0.79 -9.70 -3.74
C LEU A 42 0.71 -8.20 -3.42
N LEU A 43 1.84 -7.50 -3.51
CA LEU A 43 1.95 -6.07 -3.23
C LEU A 43 1.17 -5.22 -4.25
N ALA A 44 1.23 -5.56 -5.54
CA ALA A 44 0.42 -4.91 -6.57
C ALA A 44 -1.08 -5.06 -6.32
N ASN A 45 -1.53 -6.23 -5.85
CA ASN A 45 -2.93 -6.43 -5.49
C ASN A 45 -3.34 -5.63 -4.26
N ALA A 46 -2.47 -5.51 -3.26
CA ALA A 46 -2.72 -4.70 -2.07
C ALA A 46 -2.81 -3.20 -2.41
N LEU A 47 -1.90 -2.68 -3.24
CA LEU A 47 -1.96 -1.30 -3.75
C LEU A 47 -3.24 -1.05 -4.56
N ARG A 48 -3.64 -2.01 -5.41
CA ARG A 48 -4.88 -1.89 -6.20
C ARG A 48 -6.15 -1.90 -5.34
N ARG A 49 -6.13 -2.60 -4.20
CA ARG A 49 -7.25 -2.58 -3.25
C ARG A 49 -7.37 -1.23 -2.57
N MET A 50 -6.26 -0.59 -2.20
CA MET A 50 -6.26 0.79 -1.71
C MET A 50 -6.83 1.80 -2.71
N ASP A 51 -6.53 1.63 -3.99
CA ASP A 51 -7.03 2.53 -5.05
C ASP A 51 -8.55 2.35 -5.30
N ARG A 52 -9.06 1.11 -5.15
CA ARG A 52 -10.46 0.76 -5.47
C ARG A 52 -11.42 0.80 -4.30
N GLU A 53 -10.95 0.50 -3.10
CA GLU A 53 -11.71 0.75 -1.89
C GLU A 53 -11.44 2.20 -1.53
N PRO A 54 -12.42 3.13 -1.65
CA PRO A 54 -12.27 4.39 -0.98
C PRO A 54 -12.13 4.04 0.51
N VAL A 55 -10.90 4.11 1.01
CA VAL A 55 -10.64 4.49 2.40
C VAL A 55 -11.69 5.55 2.69
N HIS A 56 -12.59 5.28 3.63
CA HIS A 56 -13.77 6.10 3.90
C HIS A 56 -13.34 7.52 4.31
N MET A 57 -12.91 8.35 3.36
CA MET A 57 -12.78 9.79 3.50
C MET A 57 -14.19 10.33 3.52
N GLY A 58 -14.78 10.37 4.72
CA GLY A 58 -16.00 11.11 5.02
C GLY A 58 -17.27 10.56 4.39
N ARG A 59 -17.88 9.54 4.99
CA ARG A 59 -19.35 9.45 4.97
C ARG A 59 -19.87 9.84 6.34
N LEU A 60 -20.20 11.12 6.47
CA LEU A 60 -21.17 11.62 7.43
C LEU A 60 -22.45 10.78 7.28
N GLY A 61 -22.81 10.07 8.35
CA GLY A 61 -24.13 9.55 8.64
C GLY A 61 -24.67 10.24 9.87
#